data_AF-M1ZZN8-F1
#
_entry.id   AF-M1ZZN8-F1
#
_cell.length_a   1.000
_cell.length_b   1.000
_cell.length_c   1.000
_cell.angle_alpha   90.00
_cell.angle_beta   90.00
_cell.angle_gamma   90.00
#
_symmetry.space_group_name_H-M   'P 1'
#
loop_
_entity.id
_entity.type
_entity.pdbx_description
1 polymer ?
#
loop_
_entity_poly.entity_id
_entity_poly.type
_entity_poly.pdbx_seq_one_letter_code
_entity_poly.pdbx_strand_id
1 'polypeptide(L)'
;MNFISTEEFLKQPKKVQNIFKNWWKPQAGDLVHDKINIVGVIVPVLCIGDYKSNLDKSKVIPLFQMHQLIEFIEDKTDSIVQTSYCFKENEATKRGYMLHLMRDGGANFHYKNLGEDLLQAYWQIACRIAEYEV
;
A
#
# COMPACT_ATOMS: atom_id res chain seq x y z
N MET A 1 -5.71 14.40 1.69
CA MET A 1 -5.00 13.26 2.28
C MET A 1 -4.92 12.19 1.22
N ASN A 2 -3.73 11.69 0.88
CA ASN A 2 -3.55 10.76 -0.24
C ASN A 2 -3.58 9.31 0.29
N PHE A 3 -4.33 8.45 -0.41
CA PHE A 3 -4.47 7.03 -0.10
C PHE A 3 -4.77 6.25 -1.39
N ILE A 4 -4.53 4.94 -1.37
CA ILE A 4 -4.88 4.06 -2.48
C ILE A 4 -6.40 3.93 -2.54
N SER A 5 -6.97 4.24 -3.70
CA SER A 5 -8.41 4.21 -3.89
C SER A 5 -8.96 2.78 -3.82
N THR A 6 -10.25 2.65 -3.52
CA THR A 6 -10.94 1.36 -3.54
C THR A 6 -10.81 0.68 -4.90
N GLU A 7 -10.93 1.42 -5.99
CA GLU A 7 -10.81 0.91 -7.36
C GLU A 7 -9.40 0.36 -7.60
N GLU A 8 -8.37 1.09 -7.18
CA GLU A 8 -6.97 0.68 -7.36
C GLU A 8 -6.63 -0.57 -6.52
N PHE A 9 -7.14 -0.65 -5.29
CA PHE A 9 -7.03 -1.83 -4.45
C PHE A 9 -7.73 -3.06 -5.08
N LEU A 10 -8.95 -2.87 -5.62
CA LEU A 10 -9.76 -3.95 -6.17
C LEU A 10 -9.25 -4.48 -7.52
N LYS A 11 -8.42 -3.72 -8.25
CA LYS A 11 -7.72 -4.20 -9.46
C LYS A 11 -6.74 -5.33 -9.17
N GLN A 12 -6.21 -5.43 -7.95
CA GLN A 12 -5.24 -6.47 -7.59
C GLN A 12 -5.89 -7.86 -7.54
N PRO A 13 -5.15 -8.95 -7.79
CA PRO A 13 -5.68 -10.31 -7.62
C PRO A 13 -6.23 -10.56 -6.22
N LYS A 14 -7.25 -11.42 -6.08
CA LYS A 14 -7.87 -11.73 -4.78
C LYS A 14 -6.88 -12.21 -3.72
N LYS A 15 -5.83 -12.92 -4.14
CA LYS A 15 -4.76 -13.38 -3.26
C LYS A 15 -3.99 -12.19 -2.66
N VAL A 16 -3.55 -11.26 -3.49
CA VAL A 16 -2.88 -10.01 -3.06
C VAL A 16 -3.79 -9.19 -2.13
N GLN A 17 -5.07 -9.02 -2.50
CA GLN A 17 -6.05 -8.34 -1.64
C GLN A 17 -6.14 -8.99 -0.25
N ASN A 18 -6.11 -10.32 -0.17
CA ASN A 18 -6.19 -11.04 1.10
C ASN A 18 -4.91 -10.89 1.93
N ILE A 19 -3.73 -10.86 1.32
CA ILE A 19 -2.45 -10.63 2.01
C ILE A 19 -2.49 -9.29 2.75
N PHE A 20 -2.89 -8.22 2.06
CA PHE A 20 -3.03 -6.91 2.68
C PHE A 20 -4.06 -6.89 3.82
N LYS A 21 -5.22 -7.53 3.64
CA LYS A 21 -6.26 -7.57 4.68
C LYS A 21 -5.87 -8.40 5.91
N ASN A 22 -5.12 -9.46 5.70
CA ASN A 22 -4.62 -10.31 6.76
C ASN A 22 -3.53 -9.59 7.56
N TRP A 23 -2.61 -8.92 6.86
CA TRP A 23 -1.56 -8.11 7.47
C TRP A 23 -2.11 -6.90 8.25
N TRP A 24 -3.01 -6.14 7.62
CA TRP A 24 -3.52 -4.89 8.18
C TRP A 24 -4.25 -5.12 9.51
N LYS A 25 -3.75 -4.51 10.59
CA LYS A 25 -4.39 -4.52 11.90
C LYS A 25 -5.09 -3.16 12.06
N PRO A 26 -6.43 -3.09 11.95
CA PRO A 26 -7.14 -1.81 11.94
C PRO A 26 -6.89 -1.02 13.22
N GLN A 27 -6.52 0.25 13.09
CA GLN A 27 -6.26 1.16 14.20
C GLN A 27 -7.17 2.40 14.10
N ALA A 28 -7.32 3.10 15.22
CA ALA A 28 -7.97 4.41 15.22
C ALA A 28 -7.20 5.37 14.31
N GLY A 29 -7.91 6.12 13.47
CA GLY A 29 -7.32 6.98 12.45
C GLY A 29 -7.24 6.35 11.06
N ASP A 30 -7.30 5.02 10.94
CA ASP A 30 -7.23 4.35 9.65
C ASP A 30 -8.42 4.70 8.77
N LEU A 31 -8.15 4.90 7.48
CA LEU A 31 -9.18 5.12 6.48
C LEU A 31 -9.70 3.80 5.92
N VAL A 32 -11.02 3.71 5.78
CA VAL A 32 -11.69 2.55 5.20
C VAL A 32 -12.84 2.97 4.30
N HIS A 33 -13.14 2.10 3.35
CA HIS A 33 -14.39 2.13 2.60
C HIS A 33 -15.31 1.02 3.11
N ASP A 34 -16.53 1.36 3.49
CA ASP A 34 -17.54 0.38 3.90
C ASP A 34 -18.13 -0.31 2.65
N LYS A 35 -18.21 -1.64 2.67
CA LYS A 35 -18.85 -2.42 1.60
C LYS A 35 -20.34 -2.60 1.82
N ILE A 36 -20.89 -2.19 2.98
CA ILE A 36 -22.32 -2.33 3.26
C ILE A 36 -23.10 -1.39 2.33
N ASN A 37 -23.62 -2.00 1.27
CA ASN A 37 -24.60 -1.44 0.36
C ASN A 37 -25.85 -0.94 1.11
N ILE A 38 -26.14 0.34 0.96
CA ILE A 38 -27.51 0.79 0.74
C ILE A 38 -27.51 1.39 -0.66
N VAL A 39 -28.32 0.80 -1.54
CA VAL A 39 -28.47 1.17 -2.96
C VAL A 39 -28.60 2.70 -3.10
N GLY A 40 -27.68 3.32 -3.85
CA GLY A 40 -27.78 4.73 -4.26
C GLY A 40 -27.09 5.78 -3.38
N VAL A 41 -26.34 5.40 -2.34
CA VAL A 41 -25.62 6.35 -1.49
C VAL A 41 -24.13 6.38 -1.86
N ILE A 42 -23.60 7.58 -2.13
CA ILE A 42 -22.14 7.83 -2.21
C ILE A 42 -21.55 7.41 -0.86
N VAL A 43 -20.84 6.29 -0.83
CA VAL A 43 -20.27 5.76 0.41
C VAL A 43 -19.10 6.66 0.82
N PRO A 44 -19.17 7.32 1.99
CA PRO A 44 -18.08 8.17 2.45
C PRO A 44 -16.86 7.33 2.82
N VAL A 45 -15.67 7.88 2.55
CA VAL A 45 -14.45 7.42 3.21
C VAL A 45 -14.64 7.60 4.71
N LEU A 46 -14.56 6.50 5.46
CA LEU A 46 -14.71 6.50 6.90
C LEU A 46 -13.34 6.47 7.57
N CYS A 47 -13.23 7.15 8.70
CA CYS A 47 -12.11 7.01 9.62
C CYS A 47 -12.53 6.05 10.75
N ILE A 48 -11.67 5.10 11.10
CA ILE A 48 -11.90 4.25 12.27
C ILE A 48 -11.76 5.12 13.52
N GLY A 49 -12.83 5.23 14.31
CA GLY A 49 -12.79 5.89 15.62
C GLY A 49 -12.29 4.97 16.73
N ASP A 50 -11.95 5.55 17.87
CA ASP A 50 -11.32 4.89 19.04
C ASP A 50 -12.11 3.70 19.62
N TYR A 51 -13.42 3.61 19.37
CA TYR A 51 -14.32 2.66 20.03
C TYR A 51 -14.60 1.35 19.27
N LYS A 52 -13.93 1.06 18.15
CA LYS A 52 -14.22 -0.16 17.36
C LYS A 52 -13.36 -1.35 17.77
N SER A 53 -13.72 -1.98 18.89
CA SER A 53 -13.24 -3.32 19.27
C SER A 53 -13.75 -4.44 18.33
N ASN A 54 -14.70 -4.16 17.43
CA ASN A 54 -15.37 -5.16 16.58
C ASN A 54 -15.47 -4.76 15.09
N LEU A 55 -14.41 -4.20 14.49
CA LEU A 55 -14.42 -3.95 13.05
C LEU A 55 -14.44 -5.27 12.27
N ASP A 56 -15.52 -5.52 11.53
CA ASP A 56 -15.61 -6.65 10.60
C ASP A 56 -14.82 -6.36 9.32
N LYS A 57 -13.58 -6.87 9.25
CA LYS A 57 -12.70 -6.75 8.07
C LYS A 57 -13.32 -7.27 6.77
N SER A 58 -14.30 -8.17 6.85
CA SER A 58 -14.97 -8.69 5.65
C SER A 58 -15.81 -7.62 4.95
N LYS A 59 -16.35 -6.69 5.74
CA LYS A 59 -17.25 -5.61 5.31
C LYS A 59 -16.54 -4.31 4.96
N VAL A 60 -15.22 -4.24 5.10
CA VAL A 60 -14.48 -3.03 4.75
C VAL A 60 -13.37 -3.29 3.72
N ILE A 61 -12.92 -2.20 3.11
CA ILE A 61 -11.73 -2.13 2.27
C ILE A 61 -10.80 -1.10 2.91
N PRO A 62 -9.58 -1.48 3.34
CA PRO A 62 -8.62 -0.51 3.85
C PRO A 62 -8.18 0.43 2.73
N LEU A 63 -8.09 1.72 3.05
CA LEU A 63 -7.59 2.75 2.15
C LEU A 63 -6.17 3.11 2.57
N PHE A 64 -5.22 2.34 2.05
CA PHE A 64 -3.85 2.42 2.51
C PHE A 64 -3.22 3.78 2.23
N GLN A 65 -2.64 4.35 3.28
CA GLN A 65 -1.85 5.56 3.22
C GLN A 65 -0.36 5.22 3.10
N MET A 66 0.44 6.21 2.74
CA MET A 66 1.88 6.03 2.50
C MET A 66 2.61 5.35 3.67
N HIS A 67 2.35 5.74 4.92
CA HIS A 67 3.02 5.15 6.09
C HIS A 67 2.68 3.66 6.25
N GLN A 68 1.42 3.26 6.04
CA GLN A 68 1.00 1.86 6.11
C GLN A 68 1.63 1.01 4.99
N LEU A 69 1.84 1.60 3.80
CA LEU A 69 2.54 0.91 2.71
C LEU A 69 4.03 0.73 3.02
N ILE A 70 4.67 1.73 3.62
CA ILE A 70 6.07 1.62 4.07
C ILE A 70 6.17 0.52 5.13
N GLU A 71 5.34 0.56 6.18
CA GLU A 71 5.31 -0.45 7.23
C GLU A 71 5.08 -1.86 6.67
N PHE A 72 4.17 -2.02 5.71
CA PHE A 72 3.96 -3.31 5.05
C PHE A 72 5.22 -3.81 4.35
N ILE A 73 5.88 -2.95 3.58
CA ILE A 73 7.08 -3.30 2.83
C ILE A 73 8.21 -3.69 3.80
N GLU A 74 8.43 -2.89 4.84
CA GLU A 74 9.48 -3.13 5.83
C GLU A 74 9.25 -4.43 6.61
N ASP A 75 8.02 -4.65 7.09
CA ASP A 75 7.62 -5.88 7.80
C ASP A 75 7.80 -7.13 6.93
N LYS A 76 7.41 -7.05 5.65
CA LYS A 76 7.47 -8.21 4.74
C LYS A 76 8.87 -8.51 4.20
N THR A 77 9.76 -7.53 4.18
CA THR A 77 11.09 -7.70 3.58
C THR A 77 12.22 -7.68 4.59
N ASP A 78 11.92 -7.44 5.88
CA ASP A 78 12.92 -7.26 6.94
C ASP A 78 14.01 -6.26 6.50
N SER A 79 13.57 -5.15 5.91
CA SER A 79 14.41 -4.12 5.31
C SER A 79 13.89 -2.74 5.65
N ILE A 80 14.76 -1.72 5.57
CA ILE A 80 14.38 -0.31 5.67
C ILE A 80 14.11 0.23 4.28
N VAL A 81 13.02 0.96 4.09
CA VAL A 81 12.73 1.61 2.81
C VAL A 81 13.41 2.98 2.73
N GLN A 82 14.24 3.15 1.71
CA GLN A 82 14.80 4.45 1.32
C GLN A 82 14.25 4.86 -0.05
N THR A 83 13.80 6.11 -0.17
CA THR A 83 13.29 6.68 -1.43
C THR A 83 14.29 7.65 -2.03
N SER A 84 14.42 7.61 -3.36
CA SER A 84 15.10 8.64 -4.13
C SER A 84 14.29 9.02 -5.38
N TYR A 85 14.60 10.16 -6.00
CA TYR A 85 13.94 10.63 -7.23
C TYR A 85 14.97 10.87 -8.33
N CYS A 86 14.73 10.30 -9.51
CA CYS A 86 15.53 10.51 -10.70
C CYS A 86 15.02 11.71 -11.49
N PHE A 87 15.86 12.73 -11.65
CA PHE A 87 15.54 13.90 -12.47
C PHE A 87 15.96 13.75 -13.94
N LYS A 88 16.87 12.83 -14.24
CA LYS A 88 17.47 12.68 -15.58
C LYS A 88 17.06 11.34 -16.18
N GLU A 89 16.47 11.39 -17.35
CA GLU A 89 16.12 10.20 -18.11
C GLU A 89 17.32 9.76 -18.99
N ASN A 90 17.58 8.46 -19.02
CA ASN A 90 18.53 7.81 -19.91
C ASN A 90 18.00 6.42 -20.31
N GLU A 91 18.73 5.69 -21.14
CA GLU A 91 18.30 4.38 -21.66
C GLU A 91 17.96 3.36 -20.56
N ALA A 92 18.60 3.45 -19.38
CA ALA A 92 18.41 2.51 -18.28
C ALA A 92 17.42 3.01 -17.20
N THR A 93 17.15 4.31 -17.15
CA THR A 93 16.45 4.96 -16.04
C THR A 93 15.54 6.05 -16.53
N LYS A 94 14.25 5.94 -16.23
CA LYS A 94 13.25 6.97 -16.47
C LYS A 94 13.22 7.97 -15.32
N ARG A 95 12.77 9.18 -15.63
CA ARG A 95 12.42 10.16 -14.61
C ARG A 95 11.36 9.59 -13.67
N GLY A 96 11.51 9.82 -12.36
CA GLY A 96 10.56 9.33 -11.35
C GLY A 96 11.20 8.73 -10.11
N TYR A 97 10.37 8.16 -9.25
CA TYR A 97 10.77 7.58 -7.98
C TYR A 97 11.49 6.25 -8.15
N MET A 98 12.43 6.04 -7.24
CA MET A 98 13.10 4.77 -6.99
C MET A 98 12.99 4.43 -5.51
N LEU A 99 12.83 3.15 -5.23
CA LEU A 99 12.81 2.60 -3.88
C LEU A 99 14.02 1.69 -3.69
N HIS A 100 14.67 1.81 -2.54
CA HIS A 100 15.79 0.97 -2.12
C HIS A 100 15.38 0.28 -0.83
N LEU A 101 15.43 -1.05 -0.81
CA LEU A 101 15.21 -1.84 0.39
C LEU A 101 16.58 -2.22 0.94
N MET A 102 16.89 -1.68 2.10
CA MET A 102 18.19 -1.78 2.73
C MET A 102 18.12 -2.77 3.90
N ARG A 103 18.90 -3.84 3.85
CA ARG A 103 18.94 -4.86 4.91
C ARG A 103 20.35 -4.96 5.47
N ASP A 104 20.47 -4.98 6.80
CA ASP A 104 21.76 -5.16 7.45
C ASP A 104 22.31 -6.57 7.18
N GLY A 105 23.55 -6.65 6.69
CA GLY A 105 24.19 -7.91 6.30
C GLY A 105 23.52 -8.70 5.16
N GLY A 106 22.52 -8.12 4.49
CA GLY A 106 21.69 -8.78 3.48
C GLY A 106 21.84 -8.23 2.06
N ALA A 107 21.09 -8.82 1.12
CA ALA A 107 20.97 -8.30 -0.24
C ALA A 107 20.06 -7.06 -0.25
N ASN A 108 20.55 -5.96 -0.83
CA ASN A 108 19.76 -4.76 -1.04
C ASN A 108 19.00 -4.85 -2.37
N PHE A 109 17.74 -4.43 -2.37
CA PHE A 109 16.91 -4.42 -3.57
C PHE A 109 16.69 -2.99 -4.06
N HIS A 110 16.86 -2.76 -5.37
CA HIS A 110 16.67 -1.45 -5.97
C HIS A 110 15.59 -1.50 -7.03
N TYR A 111 14.48 -0.83 -6.77
CA TYR A 111 13.36 -0.70 -7.70
C TYR A 111 13.43 0.66 -8.38
N LYS A 112 13.41 0.65 -9.72
CA LYS A 112 13.52 1.84 -10.57
C LYS A 112 12.26 2.00 -11.41
N ASN A 113 12.13 3.16 -12.05
CA ASN A 113 11.09 3.44 -13.05
C ASN A 113 9.66 3.29 -12.49
N LEU A 114 9.43 3.75 -11.25
CA LEU A 114 8.14 3.60 -10.56
C LEU A 114 7.13 4.72 -10.88
N GLY A 115 7.49 5.63 -11.79
CA GLY A 115 6.70 6.80 -12.15
C GLY A 115 6.94 7.99 -11.22
N GLU A 116 6.16 9.04 -11.40
CA GLU A 116 6.37 10.32 -10.70
C GLU A 116 5.44 10.55 -9.50
N ASP A 117 4.57 9.59 -9.18
CA ASP A 117 3.71 9.62 -7.99
C ASP A 117 4.29 8.70 -6.90
N LEU A 118 4.64 9.29 -5.76
CA LEU A 118 5.31 8.57 -4.67
C LEU A 118 4.42 7.52 -4.04
N LEU A 119 3.13 7.83 -3.86
CA LEU A 119 2.18 6.90 -3.25
C LEU A 119 1.97 5.69 -4.17
N GLN A 120 1.86 5.93 -5.48
CA GLN A 120 1.78 4.86 -6.48
C GLN A 120 3.09 4.06 -6.57
N ALA A 121 4.25 4.68 -6.37
CA ALA A 121 5.52 3.98 -6.32
C ALA A 121 5.57 2.98 -5.15
N TYR A 122 5.17 3.40 -3.95
CA TYR A 122 5.03 2.50 -2.80
C TYR A 122 4.01 1.39 -3.05
N TRP A 123 2.85 1.73 -3.61
CA TRP A 123 1.80 0.76 -3.90
C TRP A 123 2.25 -0.32 -4.87
N GLN A 124 2.93 0.06 -5.96
CA GLN A 124 3.50 -0.90 -6.91
C GLN A 124 4.45 -1.89 -6.23
N ILE A 125 5.32 -1.42 -5.34
CA ILE A 125 6.28 -2.29 -4.63
C ILE A 125 5.58 -3.17 -3.60
N ALA A 126 4.64 -2.61 -2.84
CA ALA A 126 3.83 -3.37 -1.91
C ALA A 126 3.06 -4.51 -2.62
N CYS A 127 2.45 -4.24 -3.78
CA CYS A 127 1.78 -5.28 -4.59
C CYS A 127 2.75 -6.36 -5.06
N ARG A 128 3.93 -6.00 -5.58
CA ARG A 128 4.95 -6.98 -5.99
C ARG A 128 5.39 -7.87 -4.83
N ILE A 129 5.63 -7.30 -3.65
CA ILE A 129 6.01 -8.06 -2.46
C ILE A 129 4.88 -9.00 -2.04
N ALA A 130 3.64 -8.53 -2.04
CA ALA A 130 2.48 -9.37 -1.77
C ALA A 130 2.32 -10.52 -2.81
N GLU A 131 2.71 -10.31 -4.07
CA GLU A 131 2.68 -11.37 -5.10
C GLU A 131 3.72 -12.47 -4.85
N TYR A 132 4.89 -12.14 -4.29
CA TYR A 132 5.95 -13.12 -3.99
C TYR A 132 5.68 -14.00 -2.76
N GLU A 133 4.74 -13.61 -1.90
CA GLU A 133 4.32 -14.38 -0.71
C GLU A 133 3.35 -15.54 -1.04
N VAL A 134 3.04 -15.76 -2.33
CA VAL A 134 2.12 -16.78 -2.86
C VAL A 134 2.90 -17.95 -3.48
#